data_AF-A0A3D2SNN9-F1
#
_entry.id   AF-A0A3D2SNN9-F1
#
_cell.length_a   1.000
_cell.length_b   1.000
_cell.length_c   1.000
_cell.angle_alpha   90.00
_cell.angle_beta   90.00
_cell.angle_gamma   90.00
#
_symmetry.space_group_name_H-M   'P 1'
#
loop_
_entity.id
_entity.type
_entity.pdbx_description
1 polymer ?
#
loop_
_entity_poly.entity_id
_entity_poly.type
_entity_poly.pdbx_seq_one_letter_code
_entity_poly.pdbx_strand_id
1 'polypeptide(L)'
;MLKHWIISTGLISCLTITGCAATTSAPTASVAKATPSASSQSQQPTLLYQQHWVATEINGFQVESSEKTPQIQFDSSSKRFSGSDGCNQIMGSFNTADDHLSFGEIASTKM
;
A
#
# COMPACT_ATOMS: atom_id res chain seq x y z
N MET A 1 -27.79 26.93 -24.86
CA MET A 1 -28.85 25.98 -24.44
C MET A 1 -28.38 25.30 -23.17
N LEU A 2 -29.09 25.61 -22.09
CA LEU A 2 -28.71 25.43 -20.71
C LEU A 2 -29.78 24.55 -20.07
N LYS A 3 -29.40 23.47 -19.40
CA LYS A 3 -30.33 22.76 -18.52
C LYS A 3 -29.58 22.29 -17.27
N HIS A 4 -29.42 23.24 -16.35
CA HIS A 4 -29.14 22.95 -14.95
C HIS A 4 -30.39 22.31 -14.33
N TRP A 5 -30.21 21.21 -13.59
CA TRP A 5 -31.23 20.68 -12.68
C TRP A 5 -30.81 21.03 -11.25
N ILE A 6 -31.55 21.95 -10.65
CA ILE A 6 -31.50 22.32 -9.23
C ILE A 6 -32.84 21.94 -8.62
N ILE A 7 -32.82 21.12 -7.56
CA ILE A 7 -33.88 20.93 -6.55
C ILE A 7 -33.12 20.57 -5.26
N SER A 8 -32.67 21.50 -4.39
CA SER A 8 -33.37 22.16 -3.26
C SER A 8 -34.38 21.23 -2.55
N THR A 9 -34.36 20.90 -1.26
CA THR A 9 -34.00 21.63 -0.04
C THR A 9 -34.15 20.66 1.14
N GLY A 10 -33.33 20.79 2.18
CA GLY A 10 -33.54 20.10 3.46
C GLY A 10 -32.75 20.78 4.57
N LEU A 11 -33.41 21.68 5.30
CA LEU A 11 -32.94 22.31 6.54
C LEU A 11 -32.81 21.26 7.66
N ILE A 12 -31.90 21.47 8.62
CA ILE A 12 -32.22 21.73 10.05
C ILE A 12 -30.99 21.56 10.96
N SER A 13 -30.82 22.60 11.79
CA SER A 13 -30.26 22.70 13.14
C SER A 13 -28.75 22.60 13.40
N CYS A 14 -28.25 23.78 13.75
CA CYS A 14 -27.13 24.12 14.62
C CYS A 14 -27.11 23.31 15.94
N LEU A 15 -25.93 22.81 16.33
CA LEU A 15 -25.53 22.67 17.74
C LEU A 15 -24.20 23.41 17.93
N THR A 16 -24.24 24.51 18.66
CA THR A 16 -23.08 25.20 19.22
C THR A 16 -22.58 24.46 20.45
N ILE A 17 -21.32 24.03 20.45
CA ILE A 17 -20.62 23.69 21.71
C ILE A 17 -19.71 24.86 22.06
N THR A 18 -20.12 25.60 23.09
CA THR A 18 -19.37 26.62 23.81
C THR A 18 -18.57 25.94 24.94
N GLY A 19 -17.27 26.25 25.05
CA GLY A 19 -16.44 25.89 26.20
C GLY A 19 -15.17 26.76 26.25
N CYS A 20 -14.93 27.42 27.39
CA CYS A 20 -14.08 28.61 27.57
C CYS A 20 -12.60 28.35 27.98
N ALA A 21 -11.79 29.43 27.87
CA ALA A 21 -10.36 29.66 28.15
C ALA A 21 -9.85 29.26 29.57
N ALA A 22 -8.57 29.22 29.96
CA ALA A 22 -7.29 29.84 29.55
C ALA A 22 -6.10 28.96 30.05
N THR A 23 -4.85 29.10 29.59
CA THR A 23 -3.78 29.91 30.25
C THR A 23 -2.50 29.95 29.37
N THR A 24 -1.98 31.17 29.16
CA THR A 24 -0.58 31.65 28.98
C THR A 24 0.55 30.59 28.89
N SER A 25 1.54 30.63 27.98
CA SER A 25 2.53 31.69 27.72
C SER A 25 3.34 31.43 26.42
N ALA A 26 3.82 32.50 25.78
CA ALA A 26 4.80 32.53 24.65
C ALA A 26 6.18 31.92 25.03
N PRO A 27 7.14 31.62 24.10
CA PRO A 27 7.47 32.41 22.90
C PRO A 27 7.83 31.64 21.59
N THR A 28 7.69 32.38 20.48
CA THR A 28 8.54 32.42 19.27
C THR A 28 9.08 31.12 18.67
N ALA A 29 8.46 30.65 17.59
CA ALA A 29 9.15 30.26 16.35
C ALA A 29 8.12 30.04 15.23
N SER A 30 8.28 30.80 14.15
CA SER A 30 7.61 30.59 12.86
C SER A 30 7.78 29.16 12.38
N VAL A 31 6.70 28.38 12.38
CA VAL A 31 6.58 27.20 11.53
C VAL A 31 5.28 27.35 10.77
N ALA A 32 5.41 27.67 9.49
CA ALA A 32 4.33 27.53 8.53
C ALA A 32 3.77 26.11 8.67
N LYS A 33 2.51 26.02 9.10
CA LYS A 33 1.73 24.80 9.11
C LYS A 33 1.52 24.39 7.66
N ALA A 34 2.50 23.69 7.09
CA ALA A 34 2.34 22.96 5.86
C ALA A 34 1.36 21.82 6.16
N THR A 35 0.11 22.04 5.78
CA THR A 35 -0.85 20.99 5.49
C THR A 35 -0.13 19.94 4.64
N PRO A 36 0.01 18.67 5.07
CA PRO A 36 0.38 17.62 4.14
C PRO A 36 -0.82 17.46 3.22
N SER A 37 -0.76 18.15 2.09
CA SER A 37 -1.59 17.87 0.93
C SER A 37 -1.23 16.44 0.53
N ALA A 38 -2.03 15.48 1.00
CA ALA A 38 -1.95 14.10 0.57
C ALA A 38 -2.36 14.06 -0.90
N SER A 39 -1.39 14.33 -1.77
CA SER A 39 -1.46 13.98 -3.17
C SER A 39 -1.48 12.46 -3.23
N SER A 40 -2.68 11.90 -3.37
CA SER A 40 -2.91 10.55 -3.89
C SER A 40 -2.38 10.50 -5.33
N GLN A 41 -1.06 10.44 -5.47
CA GLN A 41 -0.40 10.08 -6.71
C GLN A 41 -0.13 8.58 -6.65
N SER A 42 -0.55 7.89 -7.70
CA SER A 42 -0.35 6.47 -7.97
C SER A 42 1.11 6.04 -7.77
N GLN A 43 1.47 5.58 -6.58
CA GLN A 43 2.80 5.01 -6.25
C GLN A 43 2.83 3.47 -6.35
N GLN A 44 1.83 2.86 -6.98
CA GLN A 44 1.61 1.41 -6.92
C GLN A 44 2.64 0.51 -7.66
N PRO A 45 3.49 0.95 -8.62
CA PRO A 45 4.49 0.02 -9.19
C PRO A 45 5.76 -0.14 -8.35
N THR A 46 6.15 0.86 -7.55
CA THR A 46 7.48 0.86 -6.90
C THR A 46 7.57 -0.09 -5.71
N LEU A 47 6.45 -0.35 -5.03
CA LEU A 47 6.42 -1.17 -3.81
C LEU A 47 6.67 -2.65 -4.06
N LEU A 48 6.29 -3.18 -5.23
CA LEU A 48 6.44 -4.62 -5.51
C LEU A 48 7.90 -5.01 -5.82
N TYR A 49 8.60 -4.21 -6.63
CA TYR A 49 9.83 -4.62 -7.32
C TYR A 49 11.13 -4.40 -6.55
N GLN A 50 11.13 -3.54 -5.54
CA GLN A 50 12.34 -3.21 -4.77
C GLN A 50 12.35 -3.86 -3.39
N GLN A 51 11.59 -4.94 -3.23
CA GLN A 51 11.39 -5.61 -1.95
C GLN A 51 11.63 -7.12 -2.05
N HIS A 52 12.06 -7.68 -0.92
CA HIS A 52 12.11 -9.11 -0.69
C HIS A 52 10.89 -9.47 0.16
N TRP A 53 9.97 -10.23 -0.43
CA TRP A 53 8.76 -10.67 0.24
C TRP A 53 9.04 -12.00 0.92
N VAL A 54 8.78 -12.07 2.22
CA VAL A 54 8.96 -13.28 3.03
C VAL A 54 7.58 -13.73 3.50
N ALA A 55 7.27 -15.02 3.34
CA ALA A 55 5.98 -15.57 3.75
C ALA A 55 5.88 -15.59 5.27
N THR A 56 4.77 -15.06 5.80
CA THR A 56 4.44 -15.11 7.23
C THR A 56 3.39 -16.16 7.56
N GLU A 57 2.50 -16.45 6.59
CA GLU A 57 1.42 -17.42 6.73
C GLU A 57 1.16 -18.08 5.36
N ILE A 58 0.92 -19.40 5.34
CA ILE A 58 0.51 -20.14 4.14
C ILE A 58 -0.68 -21.03 4.51
N ASN A 59 -1.81 -20.85 3.82
CA ASN A 59 -3.05 -21.62 4.04
C ASN A 59 -3.54 -21.64 5.51
N GLY A 60 -3.41 -20.53 6.25
CA GLY A 60 -3.81 -20.48 7.67
C GLY A 60 -2.74 -20.96 8.66
N PHE A 61 -1.59 -21.42 8.18
CA PHE A 61 -0.48 -21.87 9.02
C PHE A 61 0.62 -20.83 9.07
N GLN A 62 1.00 -20.42 10.28
CA GLN A 62 2.12 -19.53 10.49
C GLN A 62 3.41 -20.18 10.01
N VAL A 63 4.20 -19.39 9.28
CA VAL A 63 5.52 -19.77 8.81
C VAL A 63 6.52 -19.33 9.87
N GLU A 64 7.14 -20.31 10.53
CA GLU A 64 8.21 -20.05 11.48
C GLU A 64 9.45 -19.51 10.75
N SER A 65 10.01 -18.41 11.25
CA SER A 65 11.20 -17.81 10.65
C SER A 65 12.42 -18.72 10.82
N SER A 66 13.02 -19.10 9.70
CA SER A 66 14.23 -19.92 9.61
C SER A 66 15.05 -19.56 8.37
N GLU A 67 16.19 -20.23 8.17
CA GLU A 67 16.99 -20.09 6.93
C GLU A 67 16.25 -20.54 5.67
N LYS A 68 15.20 -21.36 5.83
CA LYS A 68 14.40 -21.93 4.76
C LYS A 68 13.02 -21.28 4.64
N THR A 69 12.88 -20.03 5.10
CA THR A 69 11.60 -19.33 5.01
C THR A 69 11.27 -19.07 3.54
N PRO A 70 10.06 -19.42 3.06
CA PRO A 70 9.65 -19.13 1.69
C PRO A 70 9.69 -17.63 1.41
N GLN A 71 10.19 -17.27 0.24
CA GLN A 71 10.47 -15.88 -0.11
C GLN A 71 10.46 -15.67 -1.62
N ILE A 72 10.10 -14.46 -2.07
CA ILE A 72 10.00 -14.09 -3.48
C ILE A 72 10.42 -12.64 -3.70
N GLN A 73 11.05 -12.38 -4.85
CA GLN A 73 11.43 -11.06 -5.31
C GLN A 73 11.07 -10.88 -6.80
N PHE A 74 10.84 -9.64 -7.21
CA PHE A 74 10.35 -9.32 -8.55
C PHE A 74 11.27 -8.30 -9.23
N ASP A 75 11.83 -8.65 -10.39
CA ASP A 75 12.58 -7.70 -11.21
C ASP A 75 11.67 -7.02 -12.23
N SER A 76 11.52 -5.70 -12.09
CA SER A 76 10.66 -4.89 -12.97
C SER A 76 11.16 -4.82 -14.41
N SER A 77 12.48 -4.90 -14.61
CA SER A 77 13.15 -4.68 -15.89
C SER A 77 12.97 -5.86 -16.83
N SER A 78 13.20 -7.06 -16.32
CA SER A 78 13.09 -8.32 -17.07
C SER A 78 11.70 -8.96 -16.99
N LYS A 79 10.81 -8.43 -16.14
CA LYS A 79 9.49 -9.02 -15.84
C LYS A 79 9.60 -10.48 -15.38
N ARG A 80 10.61 -10.74 -14.55
CA ARG A 80 10.87 -12.07 -13.97
C ARG A 80 10.87 -12.03 -12.45
N PHE A 81 10.45 -13.12 -11.84
CA PHE A 81 10.57 -13.34 -10.40
C PHE A 81 11.53 -14.49 -10.12
N SER A 82 12.11 -14.46 -8.92
CA SER A 82 12.86 -15.55 -8.33
C SER A 82 12.50 -15.67 -6.86
N GLY A 83 12.70 -16.86 -6.29
CA GLY A 83 12.36 -17.13 -4.90
C GLY A 83 12.68 -18.54 -4.47
N SER A 84 12.33 -18.86 -3.23
CA SER A 84 12.41 -20.19 -2.64
C SER A 84 11.05 -20.56 -2.04
N ASP A 85 10.61 -21.80 -2.23
CA ASP A 85 9.47 -22.38 -1.51
C ASP A 85 9.86 -22.97 -0.14
N GLY A 86 11.13 -22.76 0.25
CA GLY A 86 11.77 -23.27 1.46
C GLY A 86 12.73 -24.43 1.19
N CYS A 87 12.48 -25.25 0.18
CA CYS A 87 13.37 -26.37 -0.19
C CYS A 87 13.86 -26.26 -1.63
N ASN A 88 13.01 -25.75 -2.53
CA ASN A 88 13.26 -25.59 -3.94
C ASN A 88 13.35 -24.11 -4.32
N GLN A 89 14.17 -23.84 -5.33
CA GLN A 89 14.18 -22.55 -5.99
C GLN A 89 13.03 -22.50 -6.99
N ILE A 90 12.29 -21.39 -6.99
CA ILE A 90 11.21 -21.09 -7.92
C ILE A 90 11.56 -19.85 -8.74
N MET A 91 11.20 -19.85 -10.02
CA MET A 91 11.44 -18.72 -10.91
C MET A 91 10.47 -18.74 -12.09
N GLY A 92 10.20 -17.58 -12.66
CA GLY A 92 9.27 -17.48 -13.78
C GLY A 92 9.11 -16.06 -14.31
N SER A 93 8.19 -15.90 -15.26
CA SER A 93 7.72 -14.59 -15.67
C SER A 93 6.52 -14.16 -14.83
N PHE A 94 6.29 -12.86 -14.75
CA PHE A 94 5.09 -12.32 -14.13
C PHE A 94 4.59 -11.10 -14.91
N ASN A 95 3.33 -10.74 -14.70
CA ASN A 95 2.76 -9.48 -15.16
C ASN A 95 1.95 -8.83 -14.04
N THR A 96 1.78 -7.51 -14.12
CA THR A 96 1.00 -6.73 -13.16
C THR A 96 0.03 -5.83 -13.91
N ALA A 97 -1.24 -5.84 -13.53
CA ALA A 97 -2.27 -4.94 -14.03
C ALA A 97 -3.12 -4.47 -12.84
N ASP A 98 -3.13 -3.15 -12.61
CA ASP A 98 -3.74 -2.55 -11.41
C ASP A 98 -3.26 -3.26 -10.13
N ASP A 99 -4.17 -3.93 -9.43
CA ASP A 99 -3.92 -4.64 -8.17
C ASP A 99 -3.77 -6.16 -8.38
N HIS A 100 -3.64 -6.61 -9.63
CA HIS A 100 -3.47 -8.00 -9.99
C HIS A 100 -2.03 -8.31 -10.34
N LEU A 101 -1.49 -9.34 -9.69
CA LEU A 101 -0.24 -10.01 -10.05
C LEU A 101 -0.56 -11.36 -10.68
N SER A 102 -0.11 -11.59 -11.91
CA SER A 102 -0.25 -12.88 -12.59
C SER A 102 1.12 -13.49 -12.88
N PHE A 103 1.21 -14.80 -12.74
CA PHE A 103 2.41 -15.57 -13.03
C PHE A 103 2.26 -16.27 -14.37
N GLY A 104 3.34 -16.28 -15.16
CA GLY A 104 3.43 -17.05 -16.39
C GLY A 104 3.91 -18.48 -16.11
N GLU A 105 4.72 -19.02 -17.01
CA GLU A 105 5.38 -20.32 -16.79
C GLU A 105 6.33 -20.25 -15.59
N ILE A 106 6.17 -21.21 -14.69
CA ILE A 106 6.97 -21.34 -13.46
C ILE A 106 7.86 -22.57 -13.58
N ALA A 107 9.15 -22.39 -13.33
CA ALA A 107 10.10 -23.48 -13.15
C ALA A 107 10.43 -23.63 -11.65
N SER A 108 10.65 -24.88 -11.24
CA SER A 108 11.10 -25.23 -9.90
C SER A 108 12.24 -26.25 -9.97
N THR A 109 13.19 -26.15 -9.06
CA THR A 109 14.14 -27.24 -8.82
C THR A 109 13.47 -28.39 -8.07
N LYS A 110 14.17 -29.51 -7.98
CA LYS A 110 13.82 -30.62 -7.09
C LYS A 110 15.10 -31.09 -6.39
N MET A 111 15.20 -30.82 -5.09
CA MET A 111 16.34 -31.20 -4.25
C MET A 111 16.02 -32.37 -3.33
#